data_AF-A0A932LAZ5-F1
#
_entry.id   AF-A0A932LAZ5-F1
#
_cell.length_a   1.000
_cell.length_b   1.000
_cell.length_c   1.000
_cell.angle_alpha   90.00
_cell.angle_beta   90.00
_cell.angle_gamma   90.00
#
_symmetry.space_group_name_H-M   'P 1'
#
loop_
_entity.id
_entity.type
_entity.pdbx_description
1 polymer ?
#
loop_
_entity_poly.entity_id
_entity_poly.type
_entity_poly.pdbx_seq_one_letter_code
_entity_poly.pdbx_strand_id
1 'polypeptide(L)' 'MRSLFRFFVASLLLSIASADAWAQPRQPRQGDLRVGDSAPDFTVKDMHGRESVTLSRLRGKPVVLIFGSCT' A
#
# COMPACT_ATOMS: atom_id res chain seq x y z
N MET A 1 26.37 -54.81 2.19
CA MET A 1 25.51 -53.95 1.34
C MET A 1 24.56 -53.12 2.20
N ARG A 2 25.09 -52.23 3.06
CA ARG A 2 24.31 -51.43 4.04
C ARG A 2 24.55 -49.91 3.91
N SER A 3 25.21 -49.48 2.83
CA SER A 3 25.73 -48.13 2.65
C SER A 3 25.17 -47.43 1.41
N LEU A 4 23.91 -47.70 1.07
CA LEU A 4 23.27 -47.05 -0.08
C LEU A 4 21.83 -46.57 0.21
N PHE A 5 21.42 -46.53 1.49
CA PHE A 5 20.11 -46.02 1.89
C PHE A 5 20.19 -44.69 2.67
N ARG A 6 21.41 -44.21 2.99
CA ARG A 6 21.61 -42.93 3.70
C ARG A 6 21.56 -41.69 2.79
N PHE A 7 21.25 -41.85 1.51
CA PHE A 7 21.05 -40.73 0.59
C PHE A 7 19.58 -40.42 0.30
N PHE A 8 18.64 -41.29 0.71
CA PHE A 8 17.23 -41.11 0.34
C PHE A 8 16.41 -40.28 1.35
N VAL A 9 16.95 -39.95 2.53
CA VAL A 9 16.24 -39.13 3.54
C VAL A 9 16.62 -37.64 3.45
N ALA A 10 17.74 -37.29 2.82
CA ALA A 10 18.25 -35.92 2.81
C ALA A 10 17.68 -35.02 1.69
N SER A 11 16.86 -35.57 0.77
CA SER A 11 16.32 -34.79 -0.35
C SER A 11 14.83 -34.42 -0.23
N LEU A 12 14.10 -34.96 0.76
CA LEU A 12 12.65 -34.74 0.89
C LEU A 12 12.26 -33.54 1.77
N LEU A 13 13.22 -32.79 2.33
CA LEU A 13 12.96 -31.64 3.21
C LEU A 13 13.31 -30.27 2.57
N LEU A 14 13.62 -30.22 1.26
CA LEU A 14 14.08 -29.00 0.59
C LEU A 14 13.13 -28.51 -0.52
N SER A 15 11.81 -28.55 -0.33
CA SER A 15 10.86 -28.10 -1.37
C SER A 15 9.55 -27.46 -0.89
N ILE A 16 9.49 -26.87 0.31
CA ILE A 16 8.35 -26.02 0.71
C ILE A 16 8.75 -24.56 0.95
N ALA A 17 9.85 -24.10 0.37
CA ALA A 17 10.31 -22.72 0.53
C ALA A 17 9.91 -21.82 -0.67
N SER A 18 8.71 -21.94 -1.26
CA SER A 18 8.26 -21.03 -2.32
C SER A 18 6.75 -21.13 -2.65
N ALA A 19 5.85 -21.20 -1.66
CA ALA A 19 4.42 -20.93 -1.92
C ALA A 19 3.98 -19.53 -1.49
N ASP A 20 4.93 -18.77 -0.94
CA ASP A 20 4.66 -17.62 -0.10
C ASP A 20 5.31 -16.37 -0.68
N ALA A 21 5.09 -16.18 -1.98
CA ALA A 21 5.01 -14.83 -2.53
C ALA A 21 3.69 -14.19 -2.08
N TRP A 22 3.39 -14.24 -0.78
CA TRP A 22 2.29 -13.47 -0.20
C TRP A 22 2.62 -12.00 -0.44
N ALA A 23 1.68 -11.30 -1.06
CA ALA A 23 1.79 -9.89 -1.35
C ALA A 23 2.23 -9.15 -0.09
N GLN A 24 3.45 -8.58 -0.12
CA GLN A 24 3.87 -7.71 0.96
C GLN A 24 2.81 -6.61 1.11
N PRO A 25 2.32 -6.32 2.33
CA PRO A 25 1.45 -5.18 2.56
C PRO A 25 2.15 -3.96 1.95
N ARG A 26 1.50 -3.28 1.00
CA ARG A 26 2.07 -2.04 0.46
C ARG A 26 2.18 -1.07 1.63
N GLN A 27 3.39 -0.83 2.10
CA GLN A 27 3.62 0.22 3.08
C GLN A 27 3.16 1.55 2.46
N PRO A 28 2.36 2.36 3.20
CA PRO A 28 2.08 3.72 2.78
C PRO A 28 3.41 4.44 2.56
N ARG A 29 3.58 5.08 1.40
CA ARG A 29 4.73 5.96 1.20
C ARG A 29 4.57 7.12 2.18
N GLN A 30 5.51 7.25 3.09
CA GLN A 30 5.53 8.36 4.03
C GLN A 30 5.77 9.64 3.23
N GLY A 31 4.84 10.59 3.32
CA GLY A 31 5.00 11.91 2.72
C GLY A 31 6.01 12.77 3.49
N ASP A 32 6.40 13.88 2.89
CA ASP A 32 7.38 14.84 3.41
C ASP A 32 6.75 16.11 4.00
N LEU A 33 5.41 16.22 3.99
CA LEU A 33 4.65 17.37 4.48
C LEU A 33 4.79 17.56 6.01
N ARG A 34 4.99 18.82 6.42
CA ARG A 34 5.08 19.26 7.81
C ARG A 34 3.95 20.22 8.16
N VAL A 35 3.72 20.43 9.46
CA VAL A 35 2.73 21.42 9.93
C VAL A 35 3.17 22.82 9.53
N GLY A 36 2.26 23.57 8.92
CA GLY A 36 2.52 24.92 8.41
C GLY A 36 2.86 24.97 6.92
N ASP A 37 3.19 23.83 6.30
CA ASP A 37 3.39 23.77 4.86
C ASP A 37 2.08 24.10 4.13
N SER A 38 2.23 24.73 2.96
CA SER A 38 1.09 24.90 2.06
C SER A 38 0.58 23.54 1.61
N ALA A 39 -0.70 23.27 1.81
CA ALA A 39 -1.33 22.05 1.32
C ALA A 39 -1.14 21.93 -0.21
N PRO A 40 -0.66 20.78 -0.72
CA PRO A 40 -0.53 20.54 -2.15
C PRO A 40 -1.88 20.71 -2.85
N ASP A 41 -1.87 21.39 -3.99
CA ASP A 41 -3.12 21.57 -4.74
C ASP A 41 -3.44 20.29 -5.52
N PHE A 42 -4.70 19.91 -5.50
CA PHE A 42 -5.20 18.77 -6.26
C PHE A 42 -6.65 19.00 -6.65
N THR A 43 -7.07 18.29 -7.69
CA THR A 43 -8.44 18.32 -8.18
C THR A 43 -9.04 16.93 -8.09
N VAL A 44 -10.20 16.84 -7.46
CA VAL A 44 -10.99 15.60 -7.33
C VAL A 44 -12.37 15.81 -7.92
N LYS A 45 -13.09 14.71 -8.15
CA LYS A 45 -14.52 14.80 -8.40
C LYS A 45 -15.29 14.97 -7.10
N ASP A 46 -16.42 15.67 -7.19
CA ASP A 46 -17.38 15.72 -6.08
C ASP A 46 -17.92 14.32 -5.74
N MET A 47 -18.69 14.23 -4.66
CA MET A 47 -19.28 12.97 -4.19
C MET A 47 -20.24 12.32 -5.21
N HIS A 48 -20.69 13.08 -6.22
CA HIS A 48 -21.60 12.62 -7.26
C HIS A 48 -20.88 12.32 -8.59
N GLY A 49 -19.56 12.53 -8.67
CA GLY A 49 -18.78 12.38 -9.89
C GLY A 49 -18.97 13.49 -10.93
N ARG A 50 -19.78 14.52 -10.65
CA ARG A 50 -20.25 15.49 -11.66
C ARG A 50 -19.28 16.63 -11.82
N GLU A 51 -19.01 17.34 -10.73
CA GLU A 51 -18.15 18.51 -10.74
C GLU A 51 -16.72 18.16 -10.34
N SER A 52 -15.78 18.92 -10.89
CA SER A 52 -14.38 18.87 -10.44
C SER A 52 -14.17 19.97 -9.40
N VAL A 53 -13.66 19.59 -8.23
CA VAL A 53 -13.34 20.51 -7.12
C VAL A 53 -11.83 20.55 -6.95
N THR A 54 -11.27 21.76 -6.99
CA THR A 54 -9.84 22.01 -6.75
C THR A 54 -9.65 22.59 -5.36
N LEU A 55 -8.70 22.06 -4.58
CA LEU A 55 -8.49 22.44 -3.18
C LEU A 55 -8.23 23.94 -3.01
N SER A 56 -7.42 24.54 -3.88
CA SER A 56 -7.09 25.98 -3.83
C SER A 56 -8.32 26.90 -3.92
N ARG A 57 -9.43 26.45 -4.52
CA ARG A 57 -10.69 27.21 -4.60
C ARG A 57 -11.42 27.31 -3.26
N LEU A 58 -11.07 26.47 -2.28
CA LEU A 58 -11.69 26.43 -0.96
C LEU A 58 -10.93 27.26 0.09
N ARG A 59 -9.90 28.02 -0.32
CA ARG A 59 -9.15 28.92 0.57
C ARG A 59 -10.05 30.02 1.16
N GLY A 60 -9.61 30.60 2.27
CA GLY A 60 -10.35 31.64 3.00
C GLY A 60 -11.30 31.11 4.08
N LYS A 61 -11.37 29.79 4.27
CA LYS A 61 -12.04 29.12 5.39
C LYS A 61 -11.21 27.90 5.84
N PRO A 62 -11.37 27.42 7.09
CA PRO A 62 -10.79 26.15 7.51
C PRO A 62 -11.34 24.99 6.67
N VAL A 63 -10.47 24.08 6.26
CA VAL A 63 -10.81 22.91 5.44
C VAL A 63 -10.15 21.67 6.04
N VAL A 64 -10.87 20.54 6.06
CA VAL A 64 -10.39 19.23 6.51
C VAL A 64 -10.45 18.25 5.36
N LEU A 65 -9.40 17.45 5.18
CA LEU A 65 -9.34 16.36 4.20
C LEU A 65 -9.56 15.03 4.89
N ILE A 66 -10.52 14.25 4.40
CA ILE A 66 -10.83 12.91 4.90
C ILE A 66 -10.56 11.92 3.78
N PHE A 67 -9.56 11.05 3.97
CA PHE A 67 -9.26 9.95 3.04
C PHE A 67 -9.93 8.67 3.55
N GLY A 68 -10.75 8.05 2.72
CA GLY A 68 -11.45 6.82 3.05
C GLY A 68 -11.64 5.93 1.82
N SER A 69 -11.94 4.66 2.07
CA SER A 69 -12.27 3.66 1.05
C SER A 69 -13.40 2.78 1.57
N CYS A 70 -14.32 2.36 0.70
CA CYS A 70 -15.16 1.21 0.99
C CYS A 70 -14.37 -0.06 0.64
N THR A 71 -14.22 -0.96 1.61
CA THR A 71 -13.54 -2.24 1.45
C THR A 71 -14.49 -3.36 1.83
#